data_AF-U9UPD1-F1
#
_entry.id   AF-U9UPD1-F1
#
_cell.length_a   1.000
_cell.length_b   1.000
_cell.length_c   1.000
_cell.angle_alpha   90.00
_cell.angle_beta   90.00
_cell.angle_gamma   90.00
#
_symmetry.space_group_name_H-M   'P 1'
#
loop_
_entity.id
_entity.type
_entity.pdbx_description
1 polymer ?
#
loop_
_entity_poly.entity_id
_entity_poly.type
_entity_poly.pdbx_seq_one_letter_code
_entity_poly.pdbx_strand_id
1 'polypeptide(L)'
;MCIPIGNKKIDNFIQEKQLEINSLQDIVFEWIPYNKFLDIKEVDKDDFSTVYSAKWEDGPLEWNSNSRKYIRNPTEIELKLKYSHNLQNVVEFLNEVKVFSTNFEIFGISQNPDTKSYIMVLQDKDYYCILCKSKKIYTDENYKWCKQCEINKLRKNFTNWISENETIDSFIQEKQLEVSYYNDIIFEWIPYNQFNDIKEIGMHDHITVYSAKWKDGPLVYDKNIRKYKRNPDELVRLKCPLFKQESLTLFKKLLLLFKEQNTTNEFLNKVKRYFMVNSNKMYGISQDPNSKEYLVILNGSCVNGNKQIDNFIKKVQLKICKYDDIVFGWIPYNQFINVKEIGQSDFTTIYLAKWKDGPLEYNINTMQYERNPNRAITLKCLNNTRNMINEFLDKVKVNSIVKGSNVLNNIYGISQNPDTGNYIMVLHDKYFEKYFEGHCININKEIDNFIQEMQLKINNHDDIVFEWIPYNQFNDIKRIGKNGFATVYSAIWKDGLLKYDINKNQYIRNSNTKVALKYLYNSQNITNEFLYEVKAYSINNSGKILKVYGISQDPNTKDFIMVLQYAE
;
A
#
# COMPACT_ATOMS: atom_id res chain seq x y z
N MET A 1 33.60 -33.48 34.16
CA MET A 1 33.37 -34.84 33.63
C MET A 1 31.96 -35.22 33.99
N CYS A 2 31.10 -35.41 32.99
CA CYS A 2 29.70 -35.78 33.18
C CYS A 2 29.57 -37.25 33.62
N ILE A 3 28.49 -37.53 34.36
CA ILE A 3 28.14 -38.87 34.83
C ILE A 3 27.68 -39.70 33.62
N PRO A 4 28.15 -40.96 33.45
CA PRO A 4 27.69 -41.84 32.37
C PRO A 4 26.18 -42.04 32.47
N ILE A 5 25.47 -41.82 31.37
CA ILE A 5 24.00 -41.81 31.34
C ILE A 5 23.45 -43.24 31.17
N GLY A 6 24.34 -44.22 30.98
CA GLY A 6 24.01 -45.64 30.85
C GLY A 6 23.76 -46.09 29.42
N ASN A 7 23.81 -45.18 28.43
CA ASN A 7 23.78 -45.50 27.02
C ASN A 7 25.15 -45.24 26.39
N LYS A 8 25.94 -46.31 26.23
CA LYS A 8 27.32 -46.26 25.71
C LYS A 8 27.46 -45.48 24.40
N LYS A 9 26.47 -45.53 23.49
CA LYS A 9 26.55 -44.81 22.21
C LYS A 9 26.44 -43.29 22.41
N ILE A 10 25.56 -42.85 23.30
CA ILE A 10 25.37 -41.44 23.64
C ILE A 10 26.58 -40.93 24.43
N ASP A 11 27.03 -41.71 25.42
CA ASP A 11 28.19 -41.36 26.24
C ASP A 11 29.44 -41.17 25.35
N ASN A 12 29.69 -42.11 24.43
CA ASN A 12 30.80 -42.01 23.49
C ASN A 12 30.68 -40.80 22.55
N PHE A 13 29.46 -40.49 22.07
CA PHE A 13 29.23 -39.35 21.19
C PHE A 13 29.44 -38.01 21.90
N ILE A 14 28.99 -37.88 23.15
CA ILE A 14 29.24 -36.67 23.95
C ILE A 14 30.74 -36.49 24.18
N GLN A 15 31.47 -37.58 24.46
CA GLN A 15 32.93 -37.52 24.59
C GLN A 15 33.61 -37.12 23.28
N GLU A 16 33.19 -37.68 22.14
CA GLU A 16 33.66 -37.27 20.80
C GLU A 16 33.51 -35.76 20.61
N LYS A 17 32.32 -35.22 20.94
CA LYS A 17 32.06 -33.77 20.83
C LYS A 17 32.86 -32.90 21.80
N GLN A 18 33.08 -33.36 23.02
CA GLN A 18 33.87 -32.62 24.00
C GLN A 18 35.37 -32.57 23.63
N LEU A 19 35.87 -33.56 22.89
CA LEU A 19 37.25 -33.56 22.37
C LEU A 19 37.44 -32.58 21.19
N GLU A 20 36.37 -32.12 20.55
CA GLU A 20 36.41 -31.11 19.48
C GLU A 20 36.61 -29.67 20.01
N ILE A 21 36.52 -29.46 21.34
CA ILE A 21 36.67 -28.15 21.99
C ILE A 21 38.13 -27.69 21.91
N ASN A 22 38.36 -26.58 21.21
CA ASN A 22 39.70 -26.02 20.95
C ASN A 22 39.87 -24.60 21.54
N SER A 23 38.79 -23.97 22.01
CA SER A 23 38.78 -22.64 22.61
C SER A 23 38.00 -22.62 23.93
N LEU A 24 38.36 -21.69 24.82
CA LEU A 24 37.67 -21.45 26.07
C LEU A 24 36.26 -20.84 25.88
N GLN A 25 35.96 -20.38 24.67
CA GLN A 25 34.65 -19.84 24.28
C GLN A 25 33.76 -20.89 23.59
N ASP A 26 34.27 -22.10 23.34
CA ASP A 26 33.50 -23.14 22.69
C ASP A 26 32.43 -23.69 23.63
N ILE A 27 31.28 -24.04 23.06
CA ILE A 27 30.17 -24.62 23.80
C ILE A 27 30.56 -26.03 24.29
N VAL A 28 30.35 -26.28 25.58
CA VAL A 28 30.51 -27.62 26.15
C VAL A 28 29.27 -28.45 25.82
N PHE A 29 29.38 -29.30 24.80
CA PHE A 29 28.31 -30.22 24.44
C PHE A 29 28.07 -31.26 25.55
N GLU A 30 26.83 -31.39 26.03
CA GLU A 30 26.52 -32.30 27.14
C GLU A 30 25.15 -32.98 27.05
N TRP A 31 24.90 -33.89 27.99
CA TRP A 31 23.57 -34.42 28.23
C TRP A 31 22.82 -33.53 29.20
N ILE A 32 21.63 -33.10 28.81
CA ILE A 32 20.81 -32.21 29.61
C ILE A 32 19.61 -33.01 30.14
N PRO A 33 19.49 -33.22 31.46
CA PRO A 33 18.33 -33.92 32.03
C PRO A 33 17.02 -33.20 31.66
N TYR A 34 16.01 -33.94 31.23
CA TYR A 34 14.76 -33.36 30.72
C TYR A 34 14.03 -32.47 31.75
N ASN A 35 14.12 -32.82 33.03
CA ASN A 35 13.52 -32.06 34.13
C ASN A 35 14.17 -30.68 34.37
N LYS A 36 15.23 -30.34 33.64
CA LYS A 36 15.88 -29.03 33.67
C LYS A 36 15.29 -28.02 32.68
N PHE A 37 14.34 -28.45 31.85
CA PHE A 37 13.62 -27.58 30.93
C PHE A 37 12.33 -27.06 31.56
N LEU A 38 12.18 -25.73 31.57
CA LEU A 38 11.00 -25.01 32.08
C LEU A 38 10.26 -24.33 30.91
N ASP A 39 8.99 -23.97 31.13
CA ASP A 39 8.16 -23.22 30.17
C ASP A 39 8.13 -23.78 28.74
N ILE A 40 8.10 -25.11 28.60
CA ILE A 40 8.11 -25.79 27.28
C ILE A 40 6.84 -25.43 26.49
N LYS A 41 7.00 -24.75 25.35
CA LYS A 41 5.91 -24.33 24.46
C LYS A 41 6.21 -24.71 23.02
N GLU A 42 5.24 -25.27 22.30
CA GLU A 42 5.39 -25.57 20.88
C GLU A 42 5.53 -24.27 20.09
N VAL A 43 6.55 -24.18 19.23
CA VAL A 43 6.86 -23.00 18.41
C VAL A 43 6.57 -23.26 16.95
N ASP A 44 7.00 -24.42 16.44
CA ASP A 44 6.81 -24.79 15.05
C ASP A 44 6.76 -26.30 14.89
N LYS A 45 6.13 -26.77 13.82
CA LYS A 45 5.95 -28.20 13.55
C LYS A 45 5.86 -28.45 12.05
N ASP A 46 6.57 -29.48 11.62
CA ASP A 46 6.39 -30.12 10.32
C ASP A 46 6.18 -31.63 10.48
N ASP A 47 6.03 -32.34 9.37
CA ASP A 47 5.77 -33.78 9.37
C ASP A 47 6.92 -34.60 9.98
N PHE A 48 8.13 -34.04 10.08
CA PHE A 48 9.32 -34.76 10.53
C PHE A 48 9.75 -34.36 11.94
N SER A 49 9.37 -33.18 12.40
CA SER A 49 9.85 -32.61 13.64
C SER A 49 8.92 -31.57 14.25
N THR A 50 8.98 -31.47 15.57
CA THR A 50 8.38 -30.38 16.34
C THR A 50 9.48 -29.62 17.05
N VAL A 51 9.41 -28.30 17.01
CA VAL A 51 10.33 -27.38 17.69
C VAL A 51 9.56 -26.72 18.84
N TYR A 52 10.12 -26.80 20.03
CA TYR A 52 9.61 -26.13 21.22
C TYR A 52 10.58 -25.05 21.67
N SER A 53 10.08 -24.00 22.31
CA SER A 53 10.88 -23.09 23.15
C SER A 53 10.85 -23.59 24.58
N ALA A 54 11.97 -23.49 25.28
CA ALA A 54 12.06 -23.79 26.70
C ALA A 54 13.12 -22.88 27.35
N LYS A 55 13.06 -22.76 28.68
CA LYS A 55 14.13 -22.19 29.50
C LYS A 55 14.96 -23.32 30.10
N TRP A 56 16.27 -23.12 30.21
CA TRP A 56 17.17 -24.08 30.86
C TRP A 56 17.55 -23.56 32.25
N GLU A 57 17.14 -24.27 33.29
CA GLU A 57 17.35 -23.89 34.70
C GLU A 57 18.83 -23.71 35.05
N ASP A 58 19.67 -24.64 34.61
CA ASP A 58 21.08 -24.64 35.01
C ASP A 58 21.96 -23.75 34.11
N GLY A 59 21.52 -23.45 32.88
CA GLY A 59 22.33 -22.77 31.86
C GLY A 59 23.55 -23.58 31.38
N PRO A 60 24.24 -23.12 30.32
CA PRO A 60 25.43 -23.77 29.78
C PRO A 60 26.64 -23.68 30.73
N LEU A 61 27.57 -24.62 30.56
CA LEU A 61 28.88 -24.56 31.21
C LEU A 61 29.77 -23.55 30.48
N GLU A 62 30.24 -22.54 31.21
CA GLU A 62 31.12 -21.50 30.68
C GLU A 62 32.46 -21.52 31.43
N TRP A 63 33.55 -21.28 30.70
CA TRP A 63 34.88 -21.17 31.31
C TRP A 63 35.02 -19.82 32.03
N ASN A 64 35.22 -19.87 33.35
CA ASN A 64 35.51 -18.67 34.13
C ASN A 64 37.03 -18.49 34.27
N SER A 65 37.55 -17.40 33.69
CA SER A 65 38.98 -17.06 33.70
C SER A 65 39.52 -16.75 35.10
N ASN A 66 38.69 -16.20 35.99
CA ASN A 66 39.08 -15.86 37.37
C ASN A 66 39.24 -17.11 38.25
N SER A 67 38.29 -18.05 38.17
CA SER A 67 38.32 -19.29 38.95
C SER A 67 39.06 -20.44 38.27
N ARG A 68 39.45 -20.28 36.99
CA ARG A 68 40.07 -21.31 36.12
C ARG A 68 39.32 -22.65 36.15
N LYS A 69 38.00 -22.58 36.13
CA LYS A 69 37.08 -23.72 36.17
C LYS A 69 35.87 -23.41 35.31
N TYR A 70 35.27 -24.46 34.75
CA TYR A 70 33.93 -24.34 34.18
C TYR A 70 32.92 -24.15 35.31
N ILE A 71 32.10 -23.11 35.18
CA ILE A 71 31.00 -22.82 36.09
C ILE A 71 29.71 -22.71 35.29
N ARG A 72 28.59 -22.95 35.94
CA ARG A 72 27.28 -22.62 35.39
C ARG A 72 26.89 -21.24 35.89
N ASN A 73 26.52 -20.35 34.99
CA ASN A 73 25.86 -19.12 35.37
C ASN A 73 24.36 -19.35 35.17
N PRO A 74 23.55 -19.43 36.24
CA PRO A 74 22.10 -19.62 36.12
C PRO A 74 21.47 -18.32 35.62
N THR A 75 21.66 -18.05 34.33
CA THR A 75 20.85 -17.14 33.56
C THR A 75 19.77 -17.98 32.91
N GLU A 76 18.50 -17.62 33.06
CA GLU A 76 17.42 -18.26 32.30
C GLU A 76 17.67 -18.02 30.81
N ILE A 77 18.31 -18.98 30.14
CA ILE A 77 18.54 -18.91 28.70
C ILE A 77 17.33 -19.54 28.01
N GLU A 78 16.72 -18.78 27.09
CA GLU A 78 15.74 -19.33 26.16
C GLU A 78 16.46 -20.14 25.08
N LEU A 79 15.99 -21.37 24.86
CA LEU A 79 16.56 -22.29 23.89
C LEU A 79 15.46 -23.03 23.14
N LYS A 80 15.87 -23.69 22.05
CA LYS A 80 14.97 -24.42 21.17
C LYS A 80 15.21 -25.92 21.30
N LEU A 81 14.15 -26.66 21.56
CA LEU A 81 14.14 -28.11 21.66
C LEU A 81 13.57 -28.70 20.38
N LYS A 82 14.39 -29.39 19.59
CA LYS A 82 13.94 -30.08 18.37
C LYS A 82 13.68 -31.56 18.67
N TYR A 83 12.45 -31.99 18.44
CA TYR A 83 12.01 -33.39 18.46
C TYR A 83 11.91 -33.89 17.03
N SER A 84 12.44 -35.08 16.76
CA SER A 84 12.30 -35.72 15.45
C SER A 84 11.34 -36.91 15.54
N HIS A 85 10.23 -36.86 14.80
CA HIS A 85 9.11 -37.80 14.92
C HIS A 85 9.43 -39.22 14.45
N ASN A 86 10.41 -39.39 13.56
CA ASN A 86 10.74 -40.66 12.92
C ASN A 86 12.04 -41.30 13.43
N LEU A 87 12.66 -40.78 14.49
CA LEU A 87 13.95 -41.25 14.99
C LEU A 87 13.78 -41.98 16.32
N GLN A 88 13.37 -43.24 16.24
CA GLN A 88 13.36 -44.16 17.38
C GLN A 88 14.74 -44.79 17.63
N ASN A 89 15.62 -44.76 16.61
CA ASN A 89 16.97 -45.30 16.68
C ASN A 89 17.98 -44.22 17.08
N VAL A 90 18.72 -44.47 18.16
CA VAL A 90 19.79 -43.59 18.65
C VAL A 90 20.86 -43.29 17.59
N VAL A 91 21.19 -44.24 16.71
CA VAL A 91 22.22 -44.04 15.68
C VAL A 91 21.78 -43.01 14.65
N GLU A 92 20.53 -43.10 14.19
CA GLU A 92 19.98 -42.16 13.22
C GLU A 92 19.81 -40.77 13.82
N PHE A 93 19.41 -40.68 15.09
CA PHE A 93 19.38 -39.42 15.84
C PHE A 93 20.75 -38.78 15.93
N LEU A 94 21.79 -39.51 16.34
CA LEU A 94 23.15 -38.97 16.43
C LEU A 94 23.69 -38.52 15.07
N ASN A 95 23.36 -39.24 13.99
CA ASN A 95 23.69 -38.80 12.62
C ASN A 95 22.98 -37.49 12.26
N GLU A 96 21.71 -37.31 12.65
CA GLU A 96 21.01 -36.03 12.49
C GLU A 96 21.69 -34.92 13.28
N VAL A 97 22.09 -35.17 14.54
CA VAL A 97 22.84 -34.21 15.36
C VAL A 97 24.14 -33.80 14.66
N LYS A 98 24.94 -34.75 14.13
CA LYS A 98 26.18 -34.45 13.39
C LYS A 98 25.92 -33.51 12.21
N VAL A 99 24.86 -33.73 11.45
CA VAL A 99 24.48 -32.86 10.33
C VAL A 99 24.08 -31.47 10.83
N PHE A 100 23.29 -31.38 11.91
CA PHE A 100 22.87 -30.09 12.49
C PHE A 100 24.03 -29.29 13.08
N SER A 101 25.00 -29.93 13.73
CA SER A 101 26.17 -29.28 14.33
C SER A 101 27.02 -28.50 13.32
N THR A 102 26.87 -28.76 12.01
CA THR A 102 27.55 -27.99 10.97
C THR A 102 26.97 -26.58 10.76
N ASN A 103 25.73 -26.35 11.20
CA ASN A 103 24.96 -25.12 10.92
C ASN A 103 24.41 -24.44 12.18
N PHE A 104 24.31 -25.15 13.30
CA PHE A 104 23.71 -24.67 14.53
C PHE A 104 24.61 -24.92 15.74
N GLU A 105 24.59 -23.97 16.67
CA GLU A 105 25.17 -24.15 17.99
C GLU A 105 24.25 -25.01 18.85
N ILE A 106 24.76 -26.19 19.23
CA ILE A 106 24.02 -27.21 19.98
C ILE A 106 24.65 -27.31 21.37
N PHE A 107 23.86 -27.00 22.40
CA PHE A 107 24.30 -27.15 23.80
C PHE A 107 24.38 -28.61 24.22
N GLY A 108 23.54 -29.45 23.62
CA GLY A 108 23.50 -30.84 24.01
C GLY A 108 22.33 -31.61 23.43
N ILE A 109 22.13 -32.77 24.02
CA ILE A 109 21.02 -33.67 23.72
C ILE A 109 20.31 -34.08 25.01
N SER A 110 19.04 -34.43 24.88
CA SER A 110 18.20 -34.91 25.97
C SER A 110 17.28 -36.02 25.46
N GLN A 111 16.47 -36.57 26.37
CA GLN A 111 15.42 -37.52 26.02
C GLN A 111 14.22 -37.27 26.92
N ASN A 112 13.04 -37.17 26.30
CA ASN A 112 11.79 -37.08 27.04
C ASN A 112 11.56 -38.42 27.78
N PRO A 113 11.38 -38.40 29.12
CA PRO A 113 11.26 -39.62 29.92
C PRO A 113 9.96 -40.39 29.62
N ASP A 114 8.90 -39.71 29.17
CA ASP A 114 7.58 -40.29 28.92
C ASP A 114 7.51 -40.88 27.51
N THR A 115 7.85 -40.08 26.49
CA THR A 115 7.75 -40.51 25.09
C THR A 115 8.97 -41.29 24.60
N LYS A 116 10.07 -41.29 25.38
CA LYS A 116 11.39 -41.80 25.01
C LYS A 116 12.00 -41.15 23.76
N SER A 117 11.40 -40.05 23.28
CA SER A 117 11.89 -39.32 22.11
C SER A 117 13.17 -38.57 22.44
N TYR A 118 14.18 -38.69 21.58
CA TYR A 118 15.41 -37.92 21.68
C TYR A 118 15.18 -36.46 21.26
N ILE A 119 15.90 -35.56 21.93
CA ILE A 119 15.74 -34.11 21.80
C ILE A 119 17.11 -33.51 21.52
N MET A 120 17.19 -32.64 20.53
CA MET A 120 18.34 -31.79 20.27
C MET A 120 18.12 -30.42 20.92
N VAL A 121 19.10 -29.94 21.69
CA VAL A 121 19.00 -28.69 22.46
C VAL A 121 19.86 -27.62 21.78
N LEU A 122 19.18 -26.65 21.17
CA LEU A 122 19.76 -25.65 20.29
C LEU A 122 19.73 -24.27 20.94
N GLN A 123 20.77 -23.47 20.72
CA GLN A 123 20.72 -22.06 21.09
C GLN A 123 19.67 -21.32 20.24
N ASP A 124 18.85 -20.49 20.88
CA ASP A 124 17.89 -19.65 20.17
C ASP A 124 18.62 -18.45 19.52
N LYS A 125 19.10 -18.65 18.30
CA LYS A 125 19.57 -17.55 17.45
C LYS A 125 18.44 -17.18 16.49
N ASP A 126 17.96 -15.94 16.60
CA ASP A 126 16.71 -15.46 15.98
C ASP A 126 16.63 -15.57 14.45
N TYR A 127 17.76 -15.80 13.78
CA TYR A 127 17.88 -15.69 12.34
C TYR A 127 17.82 -17.03 11.59
N TYR A 128 17.87 -18.19 12.24
CA TYR A 128 17.85 -19.48 11.53
C TYR A 128 16.52 -20.24 11.59
N CYS A 129 16.14 -20.85 10.47
CA CYS A 129 15.01 -21.78 10.42
C CYS A 129 15.45 -23.20 10.80
N ILE A 130 15.00 -23.67 11.97
CA ILE A 130 15.36 -24.99 12.52
C ILE A 130 14.77 -26.14 11.70
N LEU A 131 13.62 -25.94 11.06
CA LEU A 131 12.92 -27.00 10.31
C LEU A 131 13.65 -27.42 9.02
N CYS A 132 14.07 -26.47 8.17
CA CYS A 132 14.64 -26.81 6.85
C CYS A 132 16.15 -27.08 6.85
N LYS A 133 16.81 -27.13 8.02
CA LYS A 133 18.24 -27.49 8.17
C LYS A 133 19.22 -26.68 7.30
N SER A 134 18.82 -25.50 6.82
CA SER A 134 19.54 -24.75 5.76
C SER A 134 20.28 -23.55 6.33
N LYS A 135 21.47 -23.26 5.77
CA LYS A 135 22.34 -22.10 6.10
C LYS A 135 21.69 -20.72 5.92
N LYS A 136 20.48 -20.63 5.35
CA LYS A 136 19.86 -19.34 5.04
C LYS A 136 19.13 -18.80 6.25
N ILE A 137 19.40 -17.53 6.52
CA ILE A 137 18.60 -16.68 7.39
C ILE A 137 17.14 -16.77 6.94
N TYR A 138 16.17 -16.68 7.86
CA TYR A 138 14.77 -16.47 7.50
C TYR A 138 14.69 -15.47 6.34
N THR A 139 13.89 -15.77 5.31
CA THR A 139 13.78 -14.87 4.15
C THR A 139 13.17 -13.53 4.57
N ASP A 140 12.40 -13.54 5.67
CA ASP A 140 12.08 -12.36 6.46
C ASP A 140 12.31 -12.63 7.96
N GLU A 141 13.34 -11.99 8.52
CA GLU A 141 13.77 -12.12 9.92
C GLU A 141 12.71 -11.65 10.91
N ASN A 142 11.99 -10.57 10.59
CA ASN A 142 11.00 -9.98 11.49
C ASN A 142 9.80 -10.91 11.69
N TYR A 143 9.45 -11.68 10.66
CA TYR A 143 8.28 -12.56 10.68
C TYR A 143 8.63 -14.05 10.78
N LYS A 144 9.94 -14.38 10.90
CA LYS A 144 10.46 -15.76 10.95
C LYS A 144 9.86 -16.65 9.85
N TRP A 145 9.73 -16.09 8.64
CA TRP A 145 9.18 -16.79 7.48
C TRP A 145 10.31 -17.42 6.65
N CYS A 146 10.21 -18.72 6.38
CA CYS A 146 11.21 -19.44 5.60
C CYS A 146 10.65 -19.89 4.25
N LYS A 147 11.13 -19.26 3.17
CA LYS A 147 10.75 -19.58 1.79
C LYS A 147 10.81 -21.08 1.50
N GLN A 148 11.87 -21.76 1.94
CA GLN A 148 12.06 -23.18 1.64
C GLN A 148 11.04 -24.05 2.38
N CYS A 149 10.76 -23.76 3.66
CA CYS A 149 9.73 -24.46 4.42
C CYS A 149 8.35 -24.30 3.77
N GLU A 150 8.01 -23.08 3.35
CA GLU A 150 6.71 -22.81 2.73
C GLU A 150 6.57 -23.45 1.36
N ILE A 151 7.61 -23.39 0.51
CA ILE A 151 7.64 -24.14 -0.76
C ILE A 151 7.47 -25.64 -0.52
N ASN A 152 8.11 -26.20 0.50
CA ASN A 152 7.99 -27.62 0.82
C ASN A 152 6.55 -27.97 1.28
N LYS A 153 5.90 -27.11 2.07
CA LYS A 153 4.49 -27.27 2.46
C LYS A 153 3.57 -27.19 1.24
N LEU A 154 3.76 -26.21 0.35
CA LEU A 154 2.98 -26.04 -0.88
C LEU A 154 3.12 -27.26 -1.80
N ARG A 155 4.35 -27.76 -2.02
CA ARG A 155 4.62 -28.96 -2.83
C ARG A 155 3.85 -30.18 -2.37
N LYS A 156 3.70 -30.39 -1.06
CA LYS A 156 2.91 -31.52 -0.53
C LYS A 156 1.43 -31.41 -0.89
N ASN A 157 0.93 -30.19 -1.01
CA ASN A 157 -0.46 -29.96 -1.38
C ASN A 157 -0.69 -30.12 -2.89
N PHE A 158 0.34 -30.21 -3.74
CA PHE A 158 0.17 -30.29 -5.21
C PHE A 158 -0.70 -31.48 -5.65
N THR A 159 -0.71 -32.58 -4.88
CA THR A 159 -1.50 -33.79 -5.18
C THR A 159 -2.99 -33.68 -4.84
N ASN A 160 -3.41 -32.62 -4.13
CA ASN A 160 -4.78 -32.50 -3.59
C ASN A 160 -5.74 -31.70 -4.50
N TRP A 161 -5.28 -31.21 -5.65
CA TRP A 161 -6.06 -30.33 -6.53
C TRP A 161 -6.25 -31.06 -7.85
N ILE A 162 -7.49 -31.07 -8.33
CA ILE A 162 -7.82 -31.68 -9.61
C ILE A 162 -8.58 -30.61 -10.37
N SER A 163 -7.86 -29.72 -11.05
CA SER A 163 -8.48 -28.92 -12.12
C SER A 163 -8.87 -29.78 -13.33
N GLU A 164 -8.53 -31.09 -13.26
CA GLU A 164 -8.64 -32.08 -14.33
C GLU A 164 -7.83 -31.67 -15.58
N ASN A 165 -6.92 -30.70 -15.44
CA ASN A 165 -6.10 -30.16 -16.52
C ASN A 165 -4.64 -29.98 -16.09
N GLU A 166 -3.80 -30.93 -16.50
CA GLU A 166 -2.36 -30.97 -16.18
C GLU A 166 -1.61 -29.68 -16.53
N THR A 167 -2.03 -28.97 -17.58
CA THR A 167 -1.36 -27.73 -18.01
C THR A 167 -1.68 -26.57 -17.06
N ILE A 168 -2.92 -26.50 -16.56
CA ILE A 168 -3.32 -25.51 -15.55
C ILE A 168 -2.63 -25.81 -14.21
N ASP A 169 -2.63 -27.08 -13.80
CA ASP A 169 -1.99 -27.50 -12.56
C ASP A 169 -0.48 -27.19 -12.58
N SER A 170 0.20 -27.51 -13.69
CA SER A 170 1.62 -27.18 -13.89
C SER A 170 1.88 -25.67 -13.79
N PHE A 171 1.02 -24.84 -14.39
CA PHE A 171 1.14 -23.39 -14.31
C PHE A 171 0.95 -22.86 -12.87
N ILE A 172 -0.02 -23.39 -12.13
CA ILE A 172 -0.25 -22.99 -10.73
C ILE A 172 0.94 -23.38 -9.86
N GLN A 173 1.47 -24.59 -10.03
CA GLN A 173 2.66 -25.06 -9.33
C GLN A 173 3.87 -24.18 -9.63
N GLU A 174 4.11 -23.82 -10.90
CA GLU A 174 5.15 -22.87 -11.31
C GLU A 174 5.03 -21.55 -10.51
N LYS A 175 3.82 -20.99 -10.41
CA LYS A 175 3.57 -19.74 -9.68
C LYS A 175 3.71 -19.86 -8.16
N GLN A 176 3.32 -20.98 -7.57
CA GLN A 176 3.52 -21.22 -6.14
C GLN A 176 5.01 -21.34 -5.77
N LEU A 177 5.86 -21.80 -6.69
CA LEU A 177 7.32 -21.88 -6.47
C LEU A 177 8.03 -20.52 -6.63
N GLU A 178 7.39 -19.54 -7.26
CA GLU A 178 7.93 -18.18 -7.42
C GLU A 178 7.84 -17.33 -6.13
N VAL A 179 7.03 -17.74 -5.15
CA VAL A 179 6.82 -17.02 -3.88
C VAL A 179 8.15 -16.67 -3.21
N SER A 180 8.29 -15.41 -2.81
CA SER A 180 9.53 -14.80 -2.35
C SER A 180 9.44 -14.15 -0.98
N TYR A 181 8.26 -13.68 -0.59
CA TYR A 181 8.01 -13.02 0.70
C TYR A 181 6.73 -13.56 1.35
N TYR A 182 6.61 -13.37 2.67
CA TYR A 182 5.48 -13.87 3.45
C TYR A 182 4.12 -13.26 3.04
N ASN A 183 4.13 -12.04 2.50
CA ASN A 183 2.95 -11.31 2.04
C ASN A 183 2.65 -11.49 0.55
N ASP A 184 3.42 -12.31 -0.16
CA ASP A 184 3.12 -12.66 -1.55
C ASP A 184 1.81 -13.45 -1.61
N ILE A 185 1.02 -13.20 -2.67
CA ILE A 185 -0.22 -13.94 -2.90
C ILE A 185 0.13 -15.37 -3.30
N ILE A 186 -0.47 -16.34 -2.61
CA ILE A 186 -0.41 -17.74 -3.00
C ILE A 186 -1.41 -17.96 -4.13
N PHE A 187 -0.90 -18.13 -5.35
CA PHE A 187 -1.72 -18.42 -6.52
C PHE A 187 -2.25 -19.85 -6.45
N GLU A 188 -3.56 -20.06 -6.63
CA GLU A 188 -4.18 -21.37 -6.41
C GLU A 188 -5.32 -21.70 -7.38
N TRP A 189 -5.73 -22.97 -7.42
CA TRP A 189 -6.93 -23.39 -8.14
C TRP A 189 -8.14 -23.27 -7.22
N ILE A 190 -9.13 -22.48 -7.60
CA ILE A 190 -10.28 -22.22 -6.72
C ILE A 190 -11.49 -22.96 -7.28
N PRO A 191 -12.01 -24.01 -6.62
CA PRO A 191 -13.23 -24.68 -7.06
C PRO A 191 -14.39 -23.69 -7.20
N TYR A 192 -15.15 -23.75 -8.29
CA TYR A 192 -16.18 -22.73 -8.56
C TYR A 192 -17.27 -22.64 -7.48
N ASN A 193 -17.57 -23.75 -6.80
CA ASN A 193 -18.53 -23.81 -5.68
C ASN A 193 -18.08 -23.01 -4.43
N GLN A 194 -16.86 -22.47 -4.42
CA GLN A 194 -16.33 -21.57 -3.40
C GLN A 194 -16.85 -20.13 -3.56
N PHE A 195 -17.50 -19.80 -4.69
CA PHE A 195 -18.01 -18.46 -4.94
C PHE A 195 -19.51 -18.34 -4.62
N ASN A 196 -19.84 -17.38 -3.78
CA ASN A 196 -21.20 -16.97 -3.43
C ASN A 196 -21.49 -15.56 -3.97
N ASP A 197 -22.76 -15.17 -3.98
CA ASP A 197 -23.21 -13.81 -4.35
C ASP A 197 -22.64 -13.32 -5.69
N ILE A 198 -22.52 -14.22 -6.67
CA ILE A 198 -21.98 -13.90 -7.99
C ILE A 198 -22.90 -12.89 -8.67
N LYS A 199 -22.37 -11.71 -8.96
CA LYS A 199 -23.09 -10.59 -9.58
C LYS A 199 -22.25 -10.03 -10.71
N GLU A 200 -22.88 -9.81 -11.86
CA GLU A 200 -22.25 -9.05 -12.93
C GLU A 200 -22.05 -7.60 -12.47
N ILE A 201 -20.83 -7.08 -12.65
CA ILE A 201 -20.48 -5.70 -12.26
C ILE A 201 -20.12 -4.82 -13.46
N GLY A 202 -20.06 -5.40 -14.66
CA GLY A 202 -19.90 -4.65 -15.90
C GLY A 202 -19.32 -5.48 -17.04
N MET A 203 -19.56 -4.99 -18.25
CA MET A 203 -19.04 -5.55 -19.48
C MET A 203 -18.05 -4.56 -20.12
N HIS A 204 -16.85 -5.03 -20.49
CA HIS A 204 -15.84 -4.20 -21.16
C HIS A 204 -15.27 -4.97 -22.35
N ASP A 205 -15.33 -4.39 -23.56
CA ASP A 205 -14.83 -4.99 -24.81
C ASP A 205 -15.28 -6.45 -25.07
N HIS A 206 -16.47 -6.84 -24.60
CA HIS A 206 -17.01 -8.22 -24.62
C HIS A 206 -16.51 -9.19 -23.51
N ILE A 207 -15.93 -8.69 -22.41
CA ILE A 207 -15.55 -9.42 -21.17
C ILE A 207 -16.65 -9.05 -20.21
N THR A 208 -17.33 -10.04 -19.66
CA THR A 208 -18.18 -9.81 -18.49
C THR A 208 -17.33 -10.02 -17.24
N VAL A 209 -17.31 -9.02 -16.37
CA VAL A 209 -16.66 -9.10 -15.06
C VAL A 209 -17.73 -9.34 -14.01
N TYR A 210 -17.52 -10.37 -13.20
CA TYR A 210 -18.38 -10.68 -12.08
C TYR A 210 -17.68 -10.34 -10.77
N SER A 211 -18.42 -9.88 -9.77
CA SER A 211 -17.99 -9.90 -8.37
C SER A 211 -18.56 -11.13 -7.69
N ALA A 212 -17.83 -11.72 -6.74
CA ALA A 212 -18.31 -12.79 -5.90
C ALA A 212 -17.66 -12.72 -4.51
N LYS A 213 -18.28 -13.37 -3.52
CA LYS A 213 -17.63 -13.66 -2.23
C LYS A 213 -16.99 -15.03 -2.30
N TRP A 214 -15.72 -15.12 -1.93
CA TRP A 214 -15.01 -16.38 -1.81
C TRP A 214 -15.13 -16.93 -0.39
N LYS A 215 -15.83 -18.06 -0.21
CA LYS A 215 -16.12 -18.68 1.10
C LYS A 215 -14.86 -18.91 1.93
N ASP A 216 -13.91 -19.68 1.42
CA ASP A 216 -12.66 -19.94 2.14
C ASP A 216 -11.70 -18.74 2.08
N GLY A 217 -11.76 -17.97 0.98
CA GLY A 217 -10.91 -16.80 0.78
C GLY A 217 -9.42 -17.14 0.56
N PRO A 218 -8.58 -16.12 0.31
CA PRO A 218 -7.17 -16.31 0.02
C PRO A 218 -6.39 -16.79 1.25
N LEU A 219 -5.30 -17.53 1.01
CA LEU A 219 -4.29 -17.80 2.03
C LEU A 219 -3.48 -16.53 2.32
N VAL A 220 -3.49 -16.10 3.58
CA VAL A 220 -2.74 -14.94 4.07
C VAL A 220 -1.85 -15.37 5.23
N TYR A 221 -0.59 -14.92 5.21
CA TYR A 221 0.34 -15.22 6.30
C TYR A 221 0.02 -14.38 7.53
N ASP A 222 -0.33 -15.04 8.63
CA ASP A 222 -0.55 -14.39 9.92
C ASP A 222 0.78 -14.29 10.67
N LYS A 223 1.23 -13.04 10.88
CA LYS A 223 2.50 -12.71 11.53
C LYS A 223 2.55 -13.10 13.01
N ASN A 224 1.41 -13.13 13.70
CA ASN A 224 1.33 -13.39 15.13
C ASN A 224 1.49 -14.89 15.42
N ILE A 225 0.81 -15.72 14.63
CA ILE A 225 0.88 -17.18 14.75
C ILE A 225 1.91 -17.82 13.80
N ARG A 226 2.54 -17.02 12.94
CA ARG A 226 3.56 -17.41 11.96
C ARG A 226 3.14 -18.52 11.00
N LYS A 227 1.86 -18.53 10.62
CA LYS A 227 1.25 -19.55 9.76
C LYS A 227 0.30 -18.92 8.76
N TYR A 228 0.15 -19.53 7.58
CA TYR A 228 -0.91 -19.15 6.65
C TYR A 228 -2.28 -19.53 7.22
N LYS A 229 -3.22 -18.59 7.13
CA LYS A 229 -4.62 -18.80 7.44
C LYS A 229 -5.48 -18.36 6.27
N ARG A 230 -6.65 -18.98 6.15
CA ARG A 230 -7.69 -18.56 5.21
C ARG A 230 -8.33 -17.26 5.69
N ASN A 231 -8.54 -16.31 4.79
CA ASN A 231 -9.28 -15.08 5.07
C ASN A 231 -10.69 -15.17 4.47
N PRO A 232 -11.66 -15.78 5.17
CA PRO A 232 -12.96 -16.13 4.58
C PRO A 232 -13.78 -14.89 4.16
N ASP A 233 -14.75 -15.13 3.28
CA ASP A 233 -15.70 -14.15 2.76
C ASP A 233 -15.07 -12.94 2.02
N GLU A 234 -13.86 -13.12 1.50
CA GLU A 234 -13.16 -12.10 0.73
C GLU A 234 -13.93 -11.75 -0.56
N LEU A 235 -14.09 -10.46 -0.84
CA LEU A 235 -14.73 -9.99 -2.06
C LEU A 235 -13.74 -10.08 -3.23
N VAL A 236 -14.04 -10.94 -4.19
CA VAL A 236 -13.21 -11.19 -5.37
C VAL A 236 -13.90 -10.79 -6.67
N ARG A 237 -13.11 -10.62 -7.72
CA ARG A 237 -13.63 -10.47 -9.09
C ARG A 237 -13.28 -11.69 -9.92
N LEU A 238 -14.28 -12.20 -10.64
CA LEU A 238 -14.14 -13.30 -11.59
C LEU A 238 -14.08 -12.71 -13.00
N LYS A 239 -13.00 -12.98 -13.73
CA LYS A 239 -12.82 -12.50 -15.11
C LYS A 239 -12.72 -13.69 -16.08
N CYS A 240 -13.66 -13.80 -17.02
CA CYS A 240 -13.58 -14.77 -18.13
C CYS A 240 -12.76 -14.17 -19.29
N PRO A 241 -11.69 -14.81 -19.79
CA PRO A 241 -10.90 -14.27 -20.88
C PRO A 241 -11.27 -14.92 -22.24
N LEU A 242 -12.48 -14.68 -22.75
CA LEU A 242 -12.83 -14.94 -24.15
C LEU A 242 -12.72 -13.65 -24.98
N PHE A 243 -11.54 -13.38 -25.53
CA PHE A 243 -11.23 -12.13 -26.24
C PHE A 243 -10.58 -12.32 -27.61
N LYS A 244 -11.27 -11.81 -28.66
CA LYS A 244 -10.76 -11.30 -29.95
C LYS A 244 -11.14 -9.80 -29.99
N GLN A 245 -10.37 -8.80 -30.41
CA GLN A 245 -9.08 -8.60 -31.09
C GLN A 245 -8.77 -7.08 -30.99
N GLU A 246 -7.50 -6.62 -30.94
CA GLU A 246 -7.16 -5.24 -31.38
C GLU A 246 -5.68 -5.01 -31.78
N SER A 247 -5.45 -4.87 -33.09
CA SER A 247 -4.52 -3.95 -33.81
C SER A 247 -4.41 -4.41 -35.27
N LEU A 248 -4.92 -3.62 -36.22
CA LEU A 248 -5.49 -4.17 -37.47
C LEU A 248 -4.49 -4.60 -38.56
N THR A 249 -3.20 -4.25 -38.51
CA THR A 249 -2.33 -4.36 -39.69
C THR A 249 -1.26 -5.45 -39.59
N LEU A 250 -0.64 -5.65 -38.43
CA LEU A 250 0.26 -6.79 -38.18
C LEU A 250 -0.54 -8.08 -37.93
N PHE A 251 -1.72 -7.93 -37.33
CA PHE A 251 -2.55 -9.03 -36.86
C PHE A 251 -3.37 -9.69 -37.98
N LYS A 252 -3.75 -8.97 -39.05
CA LYS A 252 -4.42 -9.58 -40.23
C LYS A 252 -3.56 -10.65 -40.91
N LYS A 253 -2.23 -10.49 -40.90
CA LYS A 253 -1.27 -11.48 -41.43
C LYS A 253 -1.16 -12.72 -40.52
N LEU A 254 -1.30 -12.54 -39.21
CA LEU A 254 -1.33 -13.61 -38.21
C LEU A 254 -2.70 -14.30 -38.09
N LEU A 255 -3.81 -13.60 -38.36
CA LEU A 255 -5.18 -14.10 -38.24
C LEU A 255 -5.52 -15.18 -39.28
N LEU A 256 -4.83 -15.20 -40.42
CA LEU A 256 -4.97 -16.24 -41.45
C LEU A 256 -4.37 -17.59 -41.01
N LEU A 257 -3.52 -17.62 -39.97
CA LEU A 257 -2.91 -18.84 -39.43
C LEU A 257 -3.71 -19.49 -38.29
N PHE A 258 -4.69 -18.81 -37.68
CA PHE A 258 -5.35 -19.23 -36.43
C PHE A 258 -6.88 -19.34 -36.52
N LYS A 259 -7.39 -19.97 -37.58
CA LYS A 259 -8.77 -20.45 -37.60
C LYS A 259 -8.76 -21.93 -37.21
N GLU A 260 -8.86 -22.21 -35.91
CA GLU A 260 -9.64 -23.30 -35.27
C GLU A 260 -9.21 -23.56 -33.81
N GLN A 261 -10.23 -23.73 -32.93
CA GLN A 261 -10.22 -24.21 -31.53
C GLN A 261 -9.56 -23.37 -30.41
N ASN A 262 -10.37 -23.02 -29.39
CA ASN A 262 -9.94 -22.47 -28.10
C ASN A 262 -9.19 -23.56 -27.30
N THR A 263 -7.87 -23.44 -27.15
CA THR A 263 -7.07 -24.40 -26.37
C THR A 263 -6.70 -23.83 -25.00
N THR A 264 -6.53 -24.69 -23.99
CA THR A 264 -5.96 -24.36 -22.66
C THR A 264 -4.69 -23.51 -22.76
N ASN A 265 -3.87 -23.77 -23.78
CA ASN A 265 -2.62 -23.06 -24.04
C ASN A 265 -2.84 -21.58 -24.40
N GLU A 266 -3.90 -21.25 -25.15
CA GLU A 266 -4.23 -19.86 -25.47
C GLU A 266 -4.66 -19.08 -24.22
N PHE A 267 -5.51 -19.70 -23.39
CA PHE A 267 -5.90 -19.15 -22.09
C PHE A 267 -4.66 -18.88 -21.22
N LEU A 268 -3.79 -19.88 -21.06
CA LEU A 268 -2.59 -19.75 -20.22
C LEU A 268 -1.61 -18.70 -20.75
N ASN A 269 -1.42 -18.58 -22.06
CA ASN A 269 -0.58 -17.53 -22.64
C ASN A 269 -1.12 -16.13 -22.31
N LYS A 270 -2.45 -15.95 -22.30
CA LYS A 270 -3.09 -14.70 -21.88
C LYS A 270 -2.92 -14.45 -20.38
N VAL A 271 -3.14 -15.47 -19.55
CA VAL A 271 -2.93 -15.40 -18.10
C VAL A 271 -1.48 -15.05 -17.79
N LYS A 272 -0.49 -15.71 -18.41
CA LYS A 272 0.94 -15.40 -18.27
C LYS A 272 1.25 -13.94 -18.57
N ARG A 273 0.74 -13.40 -19.68
CA ARG A 273 0.90 -11.97 -20.03
C ARG A 273 0.26 -11.04 -19.00
N TYR A 274 -0.91 -11.40 -18.47
CA TYR A 274 -1.60 -10.60 -17.46
C TYR A 274 -0.88 -10.65 -16.11
N PHE A 275 -0.38 -11.83 -15.73
CA PHE A 275 0.41 -12.08 -14.53
C PHE A 275 1.72 -11.28 -14.54
N MET A 276 2.40 -11.12 -15.69
CA MET A 276 3.60 -10.27 -15.82
C MET A 276 3.36 -8.80 -15.41
N VAL A 277 2.12 -8.31 -15.51
CA VAL A 277 1.76 -6.91 -15.23
C VAL A 277 1.08 -6.75 -13.87
N ASN A 278 0.38 -7.80 -13.41
CA ASN A 278 -0.55 -7.78 -12.27
C ASN A 278 -0.41 -8.98 -11.30
N SER A 279 0.78 -9.59 -11.19
CA SER A 279 1.05 -10.77 -10.33
C SER A 279 0.48 -10.61 -8.91
N ASN A 280 0.66 -9.44 -8.30
CA ASN A 280 0.24 -9.15 -6.92
C ASN A 280 -1.28 -8.90 -6.77
N LYS A 281 -2.08 -9.22 -7.79
CA LYS A 281 -3.54 -9.03 -7.78
C LYS A 281 -4.31 -10.28 -8.19
N MET A 282 -3.62 -11.39 -8.46
CA MET A 282 -4.24 -12.61 -8.92
C MET A 282 -4.22 -13.66 -7.82
N TYR A 283 -5.41 -14.07 -7.36
CA TYR A 283 -5.52 -15.14 -6.38
C TYR A 283 -5.43 -16.52 -7.04
N GLY A 284 -5.90 -16.65 -8.27
CA GLY A 284 -5.96 -17.98 -8.85
C GLY A 284 -6.71 -18.11 -10.16
N ILE A 285 -6.95 -19.36 -10.52
CA ILE A 285 -7.78 -19.77 -11.65
C ILE A 285 -8.94 -20.60 -11.11
N SER A 286 -10.10 -20.45 -11.72
CA SER A 286 -11.26 -21.33 -11.53
C SER A 286 -11.77 -21.78 -12.89
N GLN A 287 -12.75 -22.67 -12.92
CA GLN A 287 -13.48 -23.03 -14.12
C GLN A 287 -14.96 -23.12 -13.79
N ASP A 288 -15.77 -22.43 -14.59
CA ASP A 288 -17.22 -22.55 -14.50
C ASP A 288 -17.62 -23.98 -14.91
N PRO A 289 -18.28 -24.74 -14.02
CA PRO A 289 -18.63 -26.13 -14.29
C PRO A 289 -19.63 -26.28 -15.43
N ASN A 290 -20.44 -25.25 -15.71
CA ASN A 290 -21.49 -25.25 -16.73
C ASN A 290 -20.93 -24.91 -18.12
N SER A 291 -20.26 -23.76 -18.24
CA SER A 291 -19.70 -23.30 -19.52
C SER A 291 -18.36 -23.96 -19.87
N LYS A 292 -17.70 -24.59 -18.89
CA LYS A 292 -16.31 -25.08 -18.96
C LYS A 292 -15.28 -23.97 -19.21
N GLU A 293 -15.69 -22.71 -19.10
CA GLU A 293 -14.81 -21.56 -19.28
C GLU A 293 -13.92 -21.35 -18.05
N TYR A 294 -12.64 -21.10 -18.29
CA TYR A 294 -11.70 -20.74 -17.23
C TYR A 294 -11.87 -19.29 -16.81
N LEU A 295 -11.79 -19.05 -15.51
CA LEU A 295 -11.93 -17.75 -14.87
C LEU A 295 -10.63 -17.38 -14.16
N VAL A 296 -10.24 -16.12 -14.28
CA VAL A 296 -9.14 -15.56 -13.49
C VAL A 296 -9.74 -14.86 -12.27
N ILE A 297 -9.23 -15.20 -11.08
CA ILE A 297 -9.71 -14.67 -9.81
C ILE A 297 -8.78 -13.55 -9.35
N LEU A 298 -9.33 -12.36 -9.17
CA LEU A 298 -8.59 -11.14 -8.87
C LEU A 298 -8.95 -10.58 -7.49
N ASN A 299 -7.95 -9.97 -6.85
CA ASN A 299 -8.10 -9.15 -5.66
C ASN A 299 -9.11 -8.02 -5.94
N GLY A 300 -10.09 -7.87 -5.04
CA GLY A 300 -11.21 -6.93 -5.16
C GLY A 300 -10.82 -5.44 -5.19
N SER A 301 -9.55 -5.10 -4.95
CA SER A 301 -9.03 -3.74 -5.06
C SER A 301 -8.76 -3.29 -6.51
N CYS A 302 -9.78 -2.61 -7.06
CA CYS A 302 -9.70 -1.53 -8.05
C CYS A 302 -8.91 -1.79 -9.35
N VAL A 303 -9.62 -2.30 -10.36
CA VAL A 303 -9.27 -2.17 -11.79
C VAL A 303 -10.55 -1.73 -12.53
N ASN A 304 -10.53 -0.60 -13.24
CA ASN A 304 -11.70 -0.10 -13.98
C ASN A 304 -11.80 -0.68 -15.40
N GLY A 305 -10.94 -1.63 -15.74
CA GLY A 305 -10.85 -2.17 -17.11
C GLY A 305 -10.11 -1.24 -18.09
N ASN A 306 -9.88 0.03 -17.74
CA ASN A 306 -9.08 0.94 -18.56
C ASN A 306 -7.59 0.90 -18.16
N LYS A 307 -6.78 0.21 -18.99
CA LYS A 307 -5.33 0.03 -18.80
C LYS A 307 -4.57 1.35 -18.54
N GLN A 308 -5.04 2.49 -19.08
CA GLN A 308 -4.38 3.79 -18.87
C GLN A 308 -4.67 4.35 -17.48
N ILE A 309 -5.93 4.28 -17.00
CA ILE A 309 -6.30 4.63 -15.63
C ILE A 309 -5.64 3.66 -14.63
N ASP A 310 -5.59 2.37 -14.94
CA ASP A 310 -4.98 1.37 -14.06
C ASP A 310 -3.47 1.62 -13.90
N ASN A 311 -2.77 1.93 -15.01
CA ASN A 311 -1.37 2.33 -14.97
C ASN A 311 -1.17 3.66 -14.23
N PHE A 312 -2.13 4.58 -14.33
CA PHE A 312 -2.10 5.85 -13.62
C PHE A 312 -2.26 5.67 -12.11
N ILE A 313 -3.29 4.96 -11.67
CA ILE A 313 -3.52 4.61 -10.26
C ILE A 313 -2.28 3.92 -9.69
N LYS A 314 -1.69 2.96 -10.41
CA LYS A 314 -0.45 2.28 -10.01
C LYS A 314 0.71 3.26 -9.83
N LYS A 315 0.90 4.19 -10.77
CA LYS A 315 1.95 5.23 -10.68
C LYS A 315 1.73 6.19 -9.52
N VAL A 316 0.49 6.44 -9.12
CA VAL A 316 0.15 7.29 -7.96
C VAL A 316 0.37 6.52 -6.66
N GLN A 317 -0.10 5.27 -6.57
CA GLN A 317 0.08 4.41 -5.40
C GLN A 317 1.56 4.13 -5.09
N LEU A 318 2.41 3.95 -6.10
CA LEU A 318 3.86 3.75 -5.91
C LEU A 318 4.60 4.99 -5.39
N LYS A 319 3.94 6.16 -5.35
CA LYS A 319 4.50 7.41 -4.82
C LYS A 319 4.05 7.72 -3.39
N ILE A 320 3.24 6.85 -2.79
CA ILE A 320 2.84 6.94 -1.39
C ILE A 320 4.08 6.65 -0.53
N CYS A 321 4.49 7.63 0.27
CA CYS A 321 5.75 7.59 1.01
C CYS A 321 5.56 7.59 2.53
N LYS A 322 4.32 7.73 3.04
CA LYS A 322 4.02 7.73 4.47
C LYS A 322 2.89 6.75 4.82
N TYR A 323 2.91 6.24 6.04
CA TYR A 323 1.97 5.23 6.55
C TYR A 323 0.57 5.80 6.85
N ASP A 324 0.40 7.12 6.85
CA ASP A 324 -0.85 7.87 7.09
C ASP A 324 -1.48 8.42 5.79
N ASP A 325 -0.96 8.05 4.63
CA ASP A 325 -1.49 8.46 3.32
C ASP A 325 -2.76 7.66 2.96
N ILE A 326 -3.78 8.33 2.43
CA ILE A 326 -5.03 7.69 2.02
C ILE A 326 -4.82 6.86 0.74
N VAL A 327 -5.41 5.66 0.68
CA VAL A 327 -5.28 4.76 -0.48
C VAL A 327 -6.05 5.31 -1.69
N PHE A 328 -5.33 5.93 -2.63
CA PHE A 328 -5.86 6.36 -3.92
C PHE A 328 -6.31 5.15 -4.76
N GLY A 329 -7.55 5.14 -5.25
CA GLY A 329 -8.07 3.99 -6.00
C GLY A 329 -9.26 4.29 -6.92
N TRP A 330 -9.72 3.24 -7.61
CA TRP A 330 -10.98 3.29 -8.36
C TRP A 330 -12.17 3.16 -7.41
N ILE A 331 -13.17 4.03 -7.52
CA ILE A 331 -14.35 4.00 -6.66
C ILE A 331 -15.57 3.73 -7.54
N PRO A 332 -16.26 2.58 -7.38
CA PRO A 332 -17.49 2.29 -8.12
C PRO A 332 -18.55 3.37 -7.88
N TYR A 333 -19.20 3.87 -8.93
CA TYR A 333 -20.15 4.98 -8.80
C TYR A 333 -21.35 4.68 -7.88
N ASN A 334 -21.77 3.41 -7.82
CA ASN A 334 -22.84 2.93 -6.93
C ASN A 334 -22.50 3.03 -5.43
N GLN A 335 -21.28 3.42 -5.08
CA GLN A 335 -20.85 3.72 -3.71
C GLN A 335 -21.25 5.11 -3.25
N PHE A 336 -21.71 5.97 -4.16
CA PHE A 336 -22.11 7.33 -3.85
C PHE A 336 -23.62 7.40 -3.63
N ILE A 337 -24.01 7.85 -2.44
CA ILE A 337 -25.41 8.07 -2.04
C ILE A 337 -25.65 9.56 -1.84
N ASN A 338 -26.91 9.98 -1.97
CA ASN A 338 -27.32 11.39 -1.84
C ASN A 338 -26.53 12.34 -2.76
N VAL A 339 -26.27 11.91 -4.00
CA VAL A 339 -25.57 12.73 -5.00
C VAL A 339 -26.43 13.94 -5.35
N LYS A 340 -25.97 15.13 -4.96
CA LYS A 340 -26.65 16.41 -5.21
C LYS A 340 -25.74 17.32 -6.01
N GLU A 341 -26.22 17.82 -7.13
CA GLU A 341 -25.50 18.83 -7.90
C GLU A 341 -25.43 20.15 -7.13
N ILE A 342 -24.24 20.74 -7.09
CA ILE A 342 -23.98 22.00 -6.37
C ILE A 342 -23.36 23.08 -7.26
N GLY A 343 -22.98 22.74 -8.50
CA GLY A 343 -22.49 23.70 -9.47
C GLY A 343 -22.15 23.07 -10.80
N GLN A 344 -22.48 23.76 -11.89
CA GLN A 344 -22.24 23.33 -13.25
C GLN A 344 -21.54 24.43 -14.05
N SER A 345 -20.65 24.01 -14.94
CA SER A 345 -19.95 24.85 -15.92
C SER A 345 -19.88 24.10 -17.24
N ASP A 346 -19.48 24.79 -18.31
CA ASP A 346 -19.42 24.26 -19.69
C ASP A 346 -18.67 22.93 -19.81
N PHE A 347 -17.69 22.67 -18.94
CA PHE A 347 -16.82 21.49 -19.00
C PHE A 347 -16.84 20.63 -17.72
N THR A 348 -17.54 21.05 -16.66
CA THR A 348 -17.44 20.37 -15.36
C THR A 348 -18.71 20.54 -14.55
N THR A 349 -19.18 19.45 -13.96
CA THR A 349 -20.30 19.43 -13.01
C THR A 349 -19.80 18.92 -11.67
N ILE A 350 -20.14 19.62 -10.59
CA ILE A 350 -19.72 19.31 -9.22
C ILE A 350 -20.92 18.80 -8.44
N TYR A 351 -20.75 17.68 -7.76
CA TYR A 351 -21.77 17.08 -6.90
C TYR A 351 -21.22 16.89 -5.48
N LEU A 352 -22.11 17.04 -4.51
CA LEU A 352 -21.90 16.58 -3.15
C LEU A 352 -22.48 15.17 -3.02
N ALA A 353 -21.77 14.25 -2.35
CA ALA A 353 -22.27 12.91 -2.09
C ALA A 353 -21.75 12.38 -0.75
N LYS A 354 -22.34 11.27 -0.28
CA LYS A 354 -21.74 10.43 0.76
C LYS A 354 -21.18 9.17 0.13
N TRP A 355 -19.98 8.79 0.52
CA TRP A 355 -19.38 7.51 0.14
C TRP A 355 -19.76 6.44 1.17
N LYS A 356 -20.56 5.46 0.76
CA LYS A 356 -21.08 4.38 1.61
C LYS A 356 -19.96 3.63 2.35
N ASP A 357 -19.01 3.05 1.61
CA ASP A 357 -17.91 2.28 2.22
C ASP A 357 -16.79 3.19 2.76
N GLY A 358 -16.64 4.39 2.21
CA GLY A 358 -15.66 5.37 2.67
C GLY A 358 -14.20 5.08 2.32
N PRO A 359 -13.30 6.05 2.57
CA PRO A 359 -11.88 5.89 2.32
C PRO A 359 -11.28 4.79 3.20
N LEU A 360 -10.24 4.14 2.68
CA LEU A 360 -9.43 3.20 3.45
C LEU A 360 -8.25 3.97 4.04
N GLU A 361 -8.21 4.02 5.36
CA GLU A 361 -7.20 4.75 6.14
C GLU A 361 -6.45 3.76 7.03
N TYR A 362 -5.15 3.97 7.23
CA TYR A 362 -4.37 3.15 8.15
C TYR A 362 -4.53 3.68 9.56
N ASN A 363 -5.08 2.87 10.47
CA ASN A 363 -5.25 3.24 11.86
C ASN A 363 -3.98 2.85 12.65
N ILE A 364 -3.28 3.87 13.16
CA ILE A 364 -2.01 3.70 13.89
C ILE A 364 -2.22 2.93 15.21
N ASN A 365 -3.38 3.12 15.84
CA ASN A 365 -3.68 2.51 17.14
C ASN A 365 -4.02 1.02 17.01
N THR A 366 -4.69 0.62 15.93
CA THR A 366 -5.04 -0.79 15.67
C THR A 366 -4.05 -1.50 14.74
N MET A 367 -3.13 -0.75 14.13
CA MET A 367 -2.19 -1.21 13.11
C MET A 367 -2.87 -1.96 11.94
N GLN A 368 -4.09 -1.54 11.59
CA GLN A 368 -4.92 -2.13 10.54
C GLN A 368 -5.47 -1.06 9.60
N TYR A 369 -5.80 -1.46 8.37
CA TYR A 369 -6.53 -0.60 7.44
C TYR A 369 -8.02 -0.66 7.77
N GLU A 370 -8.60 0.48 8.06
CA GLU A 370 -10.00 0.63 8.43
C GLU A 370 -10.72 1.51 7.41
N ARG A 371 -11.98 1.16 7.13
CA ARG A 371 -12.87 1.96 6.30
C ARG A 371 -13.53 3.02 7.16
N ASN A 372 -13.63 4.25 6.66
CA ASN A 372 -14.40 5.32 7.30
C ASN A 372 -15.74 5.55 6.58
N PRO A 373 -16.76 4.71 6.84
CA PRO A 373 -18.00 4.69 6.05
C PRO A 373 -18.82 5.98 6.17
N ASN A 374 -19.69 6.21 5.19
CA ASN A 374 -20.58 7.37 5.09
C ASN A 374 -19.87 8.74 5.07
N ARG A 375 -18.61 8.77 4.66
CA ARG A 375 -17.81 9.98 4.53
C ARG A 375 -18.44 10.94 3.51
N ALA A 376 -18.58 12.21 3.88
CA ALA A 376 -18.95 13.27 2.93
C ALA A 376 -17.80 13.51 1.95
N ILE A 377 -18.13 13.67 0.67
CA ILE A 377 -17.16 13.80 -0.42
C ILE A 377 -17.68 14.75 -1.49
N THR A 378 -16.75 15.35 -2.24
CA THR A 378 -17.06 16.12 -3.45
C THR A 378 -16.70 15.31 -4.69
N LEU A 379 -17.63 15.23 -5.64
CA LEU A 379 -17.47 14.58 -6.93
C LEU A 379 -17.31 15.65 -8.02
N LYS A 380 -16.15 15.70 -8.68
CA LYS A 380 -15.91 16.60 -9.81
C LYS A 380 -15.98 15.80 -11.12
N CYS A 381 -17.10 15.92 -11.82
CA CYS A 381 -17.36 15.26 -13.10
C CYS A 381 -16.91 16.16 -14.26
N LEU A 382 -16.08 15.66 -15.16
CA LEU A 382 -15.66 16.40 -16.36
C LEU A 382 -16.51 15.96 -17.55
N ASN A 383 -17.24 16.88 -18.14
CA ASN A 383 -18.13 16.61 -19.27
C ASN A 383 -17.31 16.24 -20.52
N ASN A 384 -17.83 15.36 -21.38
CA ASN A 384 -17.22 14.89 -22.63
C ASN A 384 -15.88 14.14 -22.48
N THR A 385 -15.63 13.50 -21.33
CA THR A 385 -14.36 12.79 -21.06
C THR A 385 -14.29 11.37 -21.59
N ARG A 386 -15.40 10.85 -22.15
CA ARG A 386 -15.48 9.51 -22.76
C ARG A 386 -14.36 9.24 -23.79
N ASN A 387 -13.85 10.28 -24.45
CA ASN A 387 -12.78 10.20 -25.46
C ASN A 387 -11.47 10.96 -25.12
N MET A 388 -11.34 11.56 -23.92
CA MET A 388 -10.20 12.43 -23.53
C MET A 388 -9.55 12.02 -22.21
N ILE A 389 -9.28 10.73 -22.06
CA ILE A 389 -8.70 10.14 -20.85
C ILE A 389 -7.34 10.74 -20.46
N ASN A 390 -6.46 11.05 -21.42
CA ASN A 390 -5.14 11.62 -21.12
C ASN A 390 -5.26 13.01 -20.49
N GLU A 391 -6.15 13.86 -21.01
CA GLU A 391 -6.42 15.19 -20.47
C GLU A 391 -7.02 15.12 -19.07
N PHE A 392 -7.93 14.16 -18.84
CA PHE A 392 -8.46 13.86 -17.52
C PHE A 392 -7.34 13.45 -16.54
N LEU A 393 -6.48 12.51 -16.94
CA LEU A 393 -5.38 12.02 -16.10
C LEU A 393 -4.32 13.10 -15.83
N ASP A 394 -4.05 13.98 -16.79
CA ASP A 394 -3.15 15.12 -16.58
C ASP A 394 -3.74 16.13 -15.60
N LYS A 395 -5.06 16.38 -15.64
CA LYS A 395 -5.74 17.17 -14.60
C LYS A 395 -5.65 16.50 -13.23
N VAL A 396 -5.82 15.18 -13.15
CA VAL A 396 -5.63 14.44 -11.88
C VAL A 396 -4.18 14.54 -11.41
N LYS A 397 -3.18 14.44 -12.29
CA LYS A 397 -1.76 14.62 -11.96
C LYS A 397 -1.46 16.01 -11.40
N VAL A 398 -1.92 17.06 -12.06
CA VAL A 398 -1.70 18.45 -11.63
C VAL A 398 -2.26 18.66 -10.23
N ASN A 399 -3.42 18.07 -9.93
CA ASN A 399 -4.00 18.11 -8.57
C ASN A 399 -3.33 17.14 -7.57
N SER A 400 -2.45 16.23 -8.02
CA SER A 400 -1.78 15.21 -7.18
C SER A 400 -0.28 15.49 -6.95
N ILE A 401 0.34 16.42 -7.69
CA ILE A 401 1.77 16.72 -7.58
C ILE A 401 1.94 18.06 -6.85
N VAL A 402 1.90 18.00 -5.51
CA VAL A 402 2.47 19.05 -4.65
C VAL A 402 3.49 18.37 -3.74
N LYS A 403 4.77 18.58 -4.03
CA LYS A 403 5.88 18.24 -3.15
C LYS A 403 6.19 19.47 -2.29
N GLY A 404 6.23 19.32 -0.97
CA GLY A 404 6.84 20.33 -0.07
C GLY A 404 6.15 20.55 1.27
N SER A 405 4.89 20.15 1.43
CA SER A 405 4.15 20.07 2.70
C SER A 405 2.96 19.13 2.48
N ASN A 406 2.34 18.58 3.54
CA ASN A 406 1.37 17.47 3.52
C ASN A 406 0.13 17.64 2.60
N VAL A 407 0.28 17.51 1.27
CA VAL A 407 -0.80 17.75 0.28
C VAL A 407 -1.06 16.51 -0.59
N LEU A 408 -0.62 15.31 -0.18
CA LEU A 408 -1.00 14.05 -0.85
C LEU A 408 -2.49 13.66 -0.66
N ASN A 409 -3.25 14.34 0.21
CA ASN A 409 -4.46 13.78 0.82
C ASN A 409 -5.83 14.36 0.38
N ASN A 410 -5.93 14.99 -0.79
CA ASN A 410 -7.18 15.65 -1.20
C ASN A 410 -8.00 14.93 -2.29
N ILE A 411 -7.44 13.89 -2.91
CA ILE A 411 -8.17 13.06 -3.89
C ILE A 411 -8.20 11.62 -3.38
N TYR A 412 -9.39 11.11 -3.08
CA TYR A 412 -9.59 9.72 -2.67
C TYR A 412 -9.46 8.75 -3.85
N GLY A 413 -9.80 9.19 -5.05
CA GLY A 413 -9.78 8.31 -6.20
C GLY A 413 -10.43 8.86 -7.45
N ILE A 414 -10.64 7.94 -8.40
CA ILE A 414 -11.32 8.19 -9.66
C ILE A 414 -12.57 7.31 -9.72
N SER A 415 -13.65 7.83 -10.30
CA SER A 415 -14.86 7.08 -10.62
C SER A 415 -15.30 7.38 -12.05
N GLN A 416 -16.39 6.75 -12.50
CA GLN A 416 -17.03 7.05 -13.78
C GLN A 416 -18.54 6.96 -13.61
N ASN A 417 -19.22 7.97 -14.11
CA ASN A 417 -20.67 7.98 -14.15
C ASN A 417 -21.15 6.92 -15.16
N PRO A 418 -21.99 5.96 -14.75
CA PRO A 418 -22.41 4.84 -15.60
C PRO A 418 -23.34 5.28 -16.73
N ASP A 419 -24.13 6.33 -16.53
CA ASP A 419 -25.13 6.81 -17.50
C ASP A 419 -24.48 7.63 -18.62
N THR A 420 -23.49 8.46 -18.27
CA THR A 420 -22.82 9.38 -19.20
C THR A 420 -21.47 8.86 -19.70
N GLY A 421 -20.85 7.92 -19.00
CA GLY A 421 -19.50 7.44 -19.27
C GLY A 421 -18.39 8.45 -18.92
N ASN A 422 -18.73 9.60 -18.31
CA ASN A 422 -17.77 10.64 -17.94
C ASN A 422 -16.98 10.24 -16.68
N TYR A 423 -15.68 10.55 -16.68
CA TYR A 423 -14.81 10.32 -15.53
C TYR A 423 -15.00 11.38 -14.44
N ILE A 424 -14.90 10.93 -13.20
CA ILE A 424 -15.15 11.72 -11.99
C ILE A 424 -13.91 11.67 -11.10
N MET A 425 -13.50 12.82 -10.57
CA MET A 425 -12.54 12.87 -9.46
C MET A 425 -13.30 12.86 -8.12
N VAL A 426 -12.84 12.05 -7.18
CA VAL A 426 -13.43 11.92 -5.84
C VAL A 426 -12.53 12.63 -4.84
N LEU A 427 -13.03 13.67 -4.21
CA LEU A 427 -12.24 14.61 -3.42
C LEU A 427 -12.60 14.56 -1.93
N HIS A 428 -11.59 14.79 -1.07
CA HIS A 428 -11.75 14.97 0.38
C HIS A 428 -12.45 16.30 0.68
N ASP A 429 -13.36 16.27 1.65
CA ASP A 429 -14.24 17.38 2.04
C ASP A 429 -13.55 18.51 2.85
N LYS A 430 -12.23 18.44 3.10
CA LYS A 430 -11.49 19.45 3.89
C LYS A 430 -11.48 20.84 3.26
N TYR A 431 -11.80 20.96 1.98
CA TYR A 431 -12.02 22.26 1.34
C TYR A 431 -13.32 22.93 1.76
N PHE A 432 -14.27 22.21 2.36
CA PHE A 432 -15.58 22.75 2.74
C PHE A 432 -15.62 23.22 4.20
N GLU A 433 -15.18 22.43 5.18
CA GLU A 433 -15.44 22.75 6.61
C GLU A 433 -14.60 23.88 7.23
N LYS A 434 -13.51 24.37 6.62
CA LYS A 434 -12.72 25.49 7.19
C LYS A 434 -12.68 26.76 6.33
N TYR A 435 -13.02 26.66 5.05
CA TYR A 435 -13.07 27.80 4.13
C TYR A 435 -14.48 28.36 3.91
N PHE A 436 -15.54 27.57 4.16
CA PHE A 436 -16.91 27.95 3.80
C PHE A 436 -17.82 28.32 4.97
N GLU A 437 -17.32 28.37 6.21
CA GLU A 437 -18.10 28.97 7.31
C GLU A 437 -18.19 30.51 7.24
N GLY A 438 -17.95 31.10 6.07
CA GLY A 438 -18.27 32.52 5.89
C GLY A 438 -18.31 33.10 4.49
N HIS A 439 -17.60 32.59 3.48
CA HIS A 439 -17.38 33.41 2.28
C HIS A 439 -17.33 32.59 0.97
N CYS A 440 -18.50 32.32 0.38
CA CYS A 440 -18.60 32.20 -1.07
C CYS A 440 -19.83 32.94 -1.59
N ILE A 441 -19.57 34.16 -2.06
CA ILE A 441 -20.42 34.86 -3.01
C ILE A 441 -19.67 34.81 -4.35
N ASN A 442 -20.06 33.87 -5.20
CA ASN A 442 -20.01 33.93 -6.66
C ASN A 442 -18.75 34.59 -7.30
N ILE A 443 -17.64 33.84 -7.43
CA ILE A 443 -16.43 34.28 -8.16
C ILE A 443 -16.27 33.43 -9.43
N ASN A 444 -15.90 34.08 -10.54
CA ASN A 444 -15.79 33.52 -11.89
C ASN A 444 -14.67 32.44 -11.97
N LYS A 445 -14.96 31.28 -12.58
CA LYS A 445 -14.06 30.12 -12.75
C LYS A 445 -12.69 30.45 -13.36
N GLU A 446 -12.59 31.47 -14.21
CA GLU A 446 -11.32 31.91 -14.79
C GLU A 446 -10.38 32.52 -13.74
N ILE A 447 -10.94 33.19 -12.74
CA ILE A 447 -10.20 33.79 -11.61
C ILE A 447 -9.63 32.70 -10.73
N ASP A 448 -10.45 31.69 -10.43
CA ASP A 448 -10.03 30.56 -9.60
C ASP A 448 -8.86 29.81 -10.24
N ASN A 449 -8.94 29.56 -11.56
CA ASN A 449 -7.84 28.94 -12.30
C ASN A 449 -6.58 29.84 -12.28
N PHE A 450 -6.75 31.15 -12.43
CA PHE A 450 -5.63 32.08 -12.44
C PHE A 450 -4.95 32.23 -11.06
N ILE A 451 -5.73 32.25 -9.97
CA ILE A 451 -5.21 32.24 -8.60
C ILE A 451 -4.37 30.99 -8.37
N GLN A 452 -4.86 29.82 -8.82
CA GLN A 452 -4.10 28.57 -8.76
C GLN A 452 -2.81 28.65 -9.57
N GLU A 453 -2.84 29.18 -10.81
CA GLU A 453 -1.64 29.40 -11.62
C GLU A 453 -0.60 30.28 -10.91
N MET A 454 -1.04 31.33 -10.19
CA MET A 454 -0.14 32.22 -9.46
C MET A 454 0.43 31.55 -8.21
N GLN A 455 -0.38 30.79 -7.46
CA GLN A 455 0.07 30.04 -6.29
C GLN A 455 1.09 28.94 -6.64
N LEU A 456 1.00 28.34 -7.83
CA LEU A 456 1.97 27.35 -8.31
C LEU A 456 3.40 27.91 -8.50
N LYS A 457 3.57 29.23 -8.56
CA LYS A 457 4.88 29.88 -8.69
C LYS A 457 5.62 30.06 -7.36
N ILE A 458 4.99 29.75 -6.24
CA ILE A 458 5.57 29.83 -4.89
C ILE A 458 6.68 28.78 -4.76
N ASN A 459 7.90 29.22 -4.48
CA ASN A 459 9.06 28.33 -4.39
C ASN A 459 9.66 28.26 -2.98
N ASN A 460 9.35 29.23 -2.11
CA ASN A 460 9.85 29.30 -0.75
C ASN A 460 8.73 29.62 0.26
N HIS A 461 8.92 29.23 1.52
CA HIS A 461 7.95 29.46 2.61
C HIS A 461 7.74 30.95 2.95
N ASP A 462 8.66 31.80 2.52
CA ASP A 462 8.58 33.27 2.69
C ASP A 462 7.87 33.99 1.54
N ASP A 463 7.51 33.29 0.45
CA ASP A 463 6.83 33.89 -0.70
C ASP A 463 5.37 34.23 -0.38
N ILE A 464 4.81 35.16 -1.16
CA ILE A 464 3.44 35.64 -0.95
C ILE A 464 2.44 34.61 -1.48
N VAL A 465 1.49 34.24 -0.62
CA VAL A 465 0.31 33.48 -1.03
C VAL A 465 -0.65 34.42 -1.76
N PHE A 466 -0.66 34.34 -3.10
CA PHE A 466 -1.60 35.09 -3.93
C PHE A 466 -3.03 34.58 -3.70
N GLU A 467 -3.97 35.46 -3.33
CA GLU A 467 -5.34 35.05 -2.99
C GLU A 467 -6.43 35.98 -3.57
N TRP A 468 -7.68 35.50 -3.57
CA TRP A 468 -8.84 36.37 -3.77
C TRP A 468 -9.12 37.14 -2.48
N ILE A 469 -9.28 38.45 -2.58
CA ILE A 469 -9.54 39.30 -1.42
C ILE A 469 -10.93 39.93 -1.59
N PRO A 470 -11.92 39.55 -0.76
CA PRO A 470 -13.24 40.18 -0.79
C PRO A 470 -13.16 41.70 -0.60
N TYR A 471 -13.88 42.49 -1.39
CA TYR A 471 -13.76 43.96 -1.36
C TYR A 471 -14.08 44.58 0.02
N ASN A 472 -14.98 43.96 0.78
CA ASN A 472 -15.36 44.39 2.13
C ASN A 472 -14.22 44.29 3.17
N GLN A 473 -13.09 43.67 2.79
CA GLN A 473 -11.86 43.60 3.58
C GLN A 473 -11.04 44.89 3.54
N PHE A 474 -11.37 45.84 2.66
CA PHE A 474 -10.67 47.10 2.52
C PHE A 474 -11.39 48.24 3.24
N ASN A 475 -10.65 48.95 4.10
CA ASN A 475 -11.07 50.17 4.78
C ASN A 475 -10.21 51.37 4.34
N ASP A 476 -10.67 52.59 4.65
CA ASP A 476 -9.93 53.84 4.42
C ASP A 476 -9.43 54.01 2.97
N ILE A 477 -10.28 53.63 2.00
CA ILE A 477 -9.95 53.68 0.58
C ILE A 477 -9.82 55.14 0.13
N LYS A 478 -8.60 55.58 -0.21
CA LYS A 478 -8.29 56.96 -0.65
C LYS A 478 -7.56 56.95 -1.99
N ARG A 479 -8.02 57.74 -2.96
CA ARG A 479 -7.36 57.85 -4.27
C ARG A 479 -6.00 58.52 -4.13
N ILE A 480 -4.95 57.88 -4.62
CA ILE A 480 -3.57 58.39 -4.53
C ILE A 480 -2.98 58.76 -5.88
N GLY A 481 -3.54 58.28 -6.99
CA GLY A 481 -3.09 58.66 -8.32
C GLY A 481 -4.06 58.21 -9.42
N LYS A 482 -4.10 58.98 -10.52
CA LYS A 482 -4.83 58.63 -11.73
C LYS A 482 -3.93 58.90 -12.93
N ASN A 483 -3.79 57.92 -13.81
CA ASN A 483 -3.09 58.09 -15.08
C ASN A 483 -4.03 57.68 -16.25
N GLY A 484 -3.50 57.67 -17.47
CA GLY A 484 -4.25 57.38 -18.69
C GLY A 484 -4.77 55.94 -18.81
N PHE A 485 -4.26 54.99 -18.01
CA PHE A 485 -4.58 53.56 -18.11
C PHE A 485 -5.10 52.92 -16.82
N ALA A 486 -4.92 53.58 -15.67
CA ALA A 486 -5.28 53.08 -14.36
C ALA A 486 -5.59 54.18 -13.34
N THR A 487 -6.38 53.83 -12.33
CA THR A 487 -6.54 54.63 -11.10
C THR A 487 -6.03 53.81 -9.90
N VAL A 488 -5.23 54.42 -9.04
CA VAL A 488 -4.65 53.77 -7.86
C VAL A 488 -5.20 54.40 -6.59
N TYR A 489 -5.62 53.56 -5.65
CA TYR A 489 -6.08 53.92 -4.33
C TYR A 489 -5.16 53.30 -3.27
N SER A 490 -5.06 53.93 -2.10
CA SER A 490 -4.54 53.32 -0.89
C SER A 490 -5.69 52.77 -0.06
N ALA A 491 -5.48 51.66 0.65
CA ALA A 491 -6.48 51.09 1.57
C ALA A 491 -5.80 50.33 2.72
N ILE A 492 -6.55 50.07 3.79
CA ILE A 492 -6.17 49.16 4.87
C ILE A 492 -6.89 47.83 4.66
N TRP A 493 -6.13 46.74 4.51
CA TRP A 493 -6.65 45.37 4.43
C TRP A 493 -6.76 44.77 5.84
N LYS A 494 -8.00 44.52 6.30
CA LYS A 494 -8.32 44.03 7.66
C LYS A 494 -7.65 42.70 7.99
N ASP A 495 -7.91 41.66 7.19
CA ASP A 495 -7.31 40.33 7.41
C ASP A 495 -5.80 40.34 7.16
N GLY A 496 -5.35 41.14 6.20
CA GLY A 496 -3.94 41.29 5.87
C GLY A 496 -3.27 40.02 5.34
N LEU A 497 -1.96 40.11 5.11
CA LEU A 497 -1.21 39.09 4.38
C LEU A 497 -1.05 37.81 5.21
N LEU A 498 -1.27 36.66 4.56
CA LEU A 498 -0.99 35.34 5.10
C LEU A 498 0.51 35.02 5.00
N LYS A 499 1.16 34.70 6.12
CA LYS A 499 2.59 34.33 6.19
C LYS A 499 2.78 33.02 6.95
N TYR A 500 3.79 32.25 6.56
CA TYR A 500 4.17 31.05 7.28
C TYR A 500 5.10 31.41 8.45
N ASP A 501 4.73 31.01 9.68
CA ASP A 501 5.59 31.14 10.85
C ASP A 501 6.34 29.81 11.06
N ILE A 502 7.64 29.80 10.76
CA ILE A 502 8.51 28.62 10.87
C ILE A 502 8.54 28.09 12.31
N ASN A 503 8.53 28.98 13.31
CA ASN A 503 8.66 28.60 14.71
C ASN A 503 7.37 27.94 15.25
N LYS A 504 6.21 28.34 14.71
CA LYS A 504 4.90 27.79 15.08
C LYS A 504 4.37 26.73 14.12
N ASN A 505 5.09 26.48 13.02
CA ASN A 505 4.74 25.52 11.97
C ASN A 505 3.29 25.69 11.46
N GLN A 506 2.82 26.95 11.35
CA GLN A 506 1.46 27.29 10.95
C GLN A 506 1.41 28.63 10.20
N TYR A 507 0.35 28.87 9.44
CA TYR A 507 0.10 30.17 8.80
C TYR A 507 -0.53 31.15 9.78
N ILE A 508 0.00 32.37 9.80
CA ILE A 508 -0.51 33.50 10.58
C ILE A 508 -0.88 34.64 9.64
N ARG A 509 -1.89 35.44 9.99
CA ARG A 509 -2.28 36.64 9.25
C ARG A 509 -1.78 37.90 9.94
N ASN A 510 -1.16 38.79 9.19
CA ASN A 510 -0.75 40.11 9.65
C ASN A 510 -1.86 41.13 9.37
N SER A 511 -2.85 41.22 10.26
CA SER A 511 -4.00 42.11 10.13
C SER A 511 -3.62 43.59 9.96
N ASN A 512 -4.50 44.37 9.34
CA ASN A 512 -4.37 45.82 9.13
C ASN A 512 -3.16 46.23 8.27
N THR A 513 -2.90 45.47 7.19
CA THR A 513 -1.82 45.79 6.25
C THR A 513 -2.25 46.91 5.29
N LYS A 514 -1.43 47.95 5.14
CA LYS A 514 -1.65 49.01 4.14
C LYS A 514 -1.30 48.50 2.73
N VAL A 515 -2.23 48.64 1.80
CA VAL A 515 -2.12 48.12 0.42
C VAL A 515 -2.45 49.21 -0.61
N ALA A 516 -1.97 49.00 -1.84
CA ALA A 516 -2.37 49.78 -3.01
C ALA A 516 -3.38 48.98 -3.86
N LEU A 517 -4.52 49.58 -4.17
CA LEU A 517 -5.57 49.03 -5.02
C LEU A 517 -5.48 49.68 -6.41
N LYS A 518 -5.04 48.93 -7.42
CA LYS A 518 -4.89 49.43 -8.80
C LYS A 518 -6.07 48.94 -9.65
N TYR A 519 -6.87 49.89 -10.14
CA TYR A 519 -7.98 49.69 -11.07
C TYR A 519 -7.50 49.96 -12.49
N LEU A 520 -7.67 49.01 -13.41
CA LEU A 520 -7.43 49.23 -14.85
C LEU A 520 -8.74 49.66 -15.51
N TYR A 521 -8.69 50.54 -16.50
CA TYR A 521 -9.91 50.89 -17.25
C TYR A 521 -10.40 49.68 -18.07
N ASN A 522 -11.72 49.53 -18.21
CA ASN A 522 -12.39 48.42 -18.89
C ASN A 522 -12.13 47.02 -18.28
N SER A 523 -11.78 46.92 -16.99
CA SER A 523 -11.61 45.63 -16.29
C SER A 523 -12.93 45.00 -15.82
N GLN A 524 -14.07 45.41 -16.37
CA GLN A 524 -15.40 44.85 -16.05
C GLN A 524 -15.54 43.39 -16.51
N ASN A 525 -14.82 43.03 -17.57
CA ASN A 525 -14.66 41.66 -18.02
C ASN A 525 -13.21 41.22 -17.78
N ILE A 526 -13.02 39.97 -17.37
CA ILE A 526 -11.67 39.39 -17.27
C ILE A 526 -11.13 39.29 -18.69
N THR A 527 -10.26 40.22 -19.06
CA THR A 527 -9.52 40.13 -20.31
C THR A 527 -8.17 39.48 -20.04
N ASN A 528 -7.63 38.75 -21.02
CA ASN A 528 -6.26 38.25 -20.96
C ASN A 528 -5.26 39.37 -20.62
N GLU A 529 -5.54 40.61 -21.05
CA GLU A 529 -4.75 41.80 -20.75
C GLU A 529 -4.63 42.10 -19.24
N PHE A 530 -5.74 42.05 -18.49
CA PHE A 530 -5.70 42.20 -17.02
C PHE A 530 -4.88 41.10 -16.36
N LEU A 531 -5.06 39.84 -16.78
CA LEU A 531 -4.33 38.69 -16.23
C LEU A 531 -2.83 38.73 -16.59
N TYR A 532 -2.48 39.19 -17.80
CA TYR A 532 -1.09 39.40 -18.21
C TYR A 532 -0.42 40.51 -17.39
N GLU A 533 -1.12 41.61 -17.13
CA GLU A 533 -0.64 42.69 -16.26
C GLU A 533 -0.39 42.15 -14.84
N VAL A 534 -1.32 41.37 -14.26
CA VAL A 534 -1.11 40.76 -12.93
C VAL A 534 0.10 39.82 -12.92
N LYS A 535 0.30 39.05 -13.99
CA LYS A 535 1.45 38.13 -14.14
C LYS A 535 2.81 38.84 -14.20
N ALA A 536 2.84 40.13 -14.54
CA ALA A 536 4.08 40.91 -14.60
C ALA A 536 4.62 41.27 -13.20
N TYR A 537 3.80 41.21 -12.15
CA TYR A 537 4.21 41.49 -10.77
C TYR A 537 4.79 40.25 -10.09
N SER A 538 5.70 40.48 -9.14
CA SER A 538 6.37 39.41 -8.40
C SER A 538 5.55 38.98 -7.19
N ILE A 539 5.52 37.68 -6.91
CA ILE A 539 5.07 37.12 -5.62
C ILE A 539 6.25 36.71 -4.73
N ASN A 540 7.47 36.71 -5.28
CA ASN A 540 8.68 36.35 -4.55
C ASN A 540 9.04 37.45 -3.56
N ASN A 541 9.44 37.05 -2.35
CA ASN A 541 9.75 38.01 -1.30
C ASN A 541 11.13 38.70 -1.49
N SER A 542 12.02 38.10 -2.30
CA SER A 542 13.37 38.59 -2.62
C SER A 542 13.41 39.37 -3.94
N GLY A 543 13.51 40.70 -3.87
CA GLY A 543 13.73 41.56 -5.06
C GLY A 543 13.31 43.02 -4.88
N LYS A 544 13.67 43.87 -5.86
CA LYS A 544 13.28 45.30 -5.95
C LYS A 544 11.98 45.55 -6.74
N ILE A 545 11.27 44.49 -7.13
CA ILE A 545 10.04 44.56 -7.96
C ILE A 545 8.81 44.70 -7.05
N LEU A 546 7.83 45.51 -7.45
CA LEU A 546 6.55 45.66 -6.75
C LEU A 546 5.84 44.31 -6.61
N LYS A 547 5.33 44.04 -5.40
CA LYS A 547 4.72 42.76 -5.05
C LYS A 547 3.21 42.80 -5.24
N VAL A 548 2.64 41.68 -5.70
CA VAL A 548 1.20 41.49 -5.80
C VAL A 548 0.72 40.50 -4.74
N TYR A 549 -0.33 40.87 -4.03
CA TYR A 549 -0.92 40.08 -2.93
C TYR A 549 -2.15 39.30 -3.39
N GLY A 550 -2.86 39.81 -4.38
CA GLY A 550 -4.07 39.18 -4.83
C GLY A 550 -4.88 40.05 -5.78
N ILE A 551 -6.10 39.62 -5.99
CA ILE A 551 -7.10 40.31 -6.81
C ILE A 551 -8.41 40.41 -6.05
N SER A 552 -9.14 41.47 -6.36
CA SER A 552 -10.47 41.74 -5.82
C SER A 552 -11.37 42.24 -6.95
N GLN A 553 -12.65 42.42 -6.65
CA GLN A 553 -13.61 43.05 -7.57
C GLN A 553 -14.46 44.05 -6.81
N ASP A 554 -14.58 45.26 -7.36
CA ASP A 554 -15.49 46.25 -6.81
C ASP A 554 -16.94 45.77 -6.99
N PRO A 555 -17.72 45.60 -5.91
CA PRO A 555 -19.08 45.10 -6.02
C PRO A 555 -20.01 46.07 -6.77
N ASN A 556 -19.69 47.37 -6.78
CA ASN A 556 -20.50 48.41 -7.42
C ASN A 556 -20.14 48.59 -8.89
N THR A 557 -18.85 48.72 -9.22
CA THR A 557 -18.41 48.97 -10.61
C THR A 557 -18.17 47.69 -11.41
N LYS A 558 -18.04 46.55 -10.73
CA LYS A 558 -17.64 45.24 -11.28
C LYS A 558 -16.22 45.19 -11.84
N ASP A 559 -15.44 46.25 -11.67
CA ASP A 559 -14.05 46.30 -12.10
C ASP A 559 -13.19 45.36 -11.26
N PHE A 560 -12.33 44.59 -11.93
CA PHE A 560 -11.26 43.87 -11.24
C PHE A 560 -10.17 44.81 -10.76
N ILE A 561 -9.68 44.51 -9.57
CA ILE A 561 -8.72 45.31 -8.81
C ILE A 561 -7.51 44.45 -8.52
N MET A 562 -6.32 44.99 -8.78
CA MET A 562 -5.07 44.38 -8.33
C MET A 562 -4.72 44.91 -6.94
N VAL A 563 -4.39 44.00 -6.03
CA VAL A 563 -3.99 44.33 -4.66
C VAL A 563 -2.47 44.21 -4.57
N LEU A 564 -1.81 45.34 -4.43
CA LEU A 564 -0.35 45.48 -4.51
C LEU A 564 0.23 45.93 -3.17
N GLN A 565 1.52 45.66 -2.99
CA GLN A 565 2.31 46.27 -1.91
C GLN A 565 2.25 47.80 -2.01
N TYR A 566 1.91 48.46 -0.90
CA TYR A 566 2.01 49.91 -0.80
C TYR A 566 3.49 50.30 -0.69
N ALA A 567 4.00 50.99 -1.71
CA ALA A 567 5.32 51.60 -1.69
C ALA A 567 5.18 53.04 -1.18
N GLU A 568 5.92 53.39 -0.13
CA GLU A 568 5.93 54.75 0.45
C GLU A 568 6.72 55.74 -0.40
#